data_AF-A0A9W8B7J7-F1
#
_entry.id   AF-A0A9W8B7J7-F1
#
_cell.length_a   1.000
_cell.length_b   1.000
_cell.length_c   1.000
_cell.angle_alpha   90.00
_cell.angle_beta   90.00
_cell.angle_gamma   90.00
#
_symmetry.space_group_name_H-M   'P 1'
#
loop_
_entity.id
_entity.type
_entity.pdbx_description
1 polymer ?
#
loop_
_entity_poly.entity_id
_entity_poly.type
_entity_poly.pdbx_seq_one_letter_code
_entity_poly.pdbx_strand_id
1 'polypeptide(L)'
;TVAEFITVVCDAMRCHQEILKRCNILHRDISDNNVLVVRRDDKARGLLIDFDCAEDLSKEKTDRRAEMTGTFPFMSINNLSGSDVQRTSLDDWESVLYLICWYATIGIEHGTRRRKELEELPIMKWRTGKDVDVARQKRNNLHTEDLFMDNIVRNFNENDRDGHLLKELVLNLRAVLFENPNLGTEYHGTSTMVDIKASRSKPMSMEERLEEIERQLSGLATTDRGSSEQVNPFQMRAGKCADISSTLLIVTEVYWKAAIEIQSNSV
;
A
#
# COMPACT_ATOMS: atom_id res chain seq x y z
N THR A 1 -20.89 -2.30 10.11
CA THR A 1 -20.02 -3.10 11.01
C THR A 1 -18.65 -3.35 10.36
N VAL A 2 -17.66 -3.86 11.11
CA VAL A 2 -16.34 -4.24 10.55
C VAL A 2 -16.49 -5.27 9.42
N ALA A 3 -17.33 -6.29 9.62
CA ALA A 3 -17.56 -7.31 8.62
C ALA A 3 -18.15 -6.71 7.32
N GLU A 4 -19.15 -5.84 7.42
CA GLU A 4 -19.72 -5.16 6.24
C GLU A 4 -18.67 -4.30 5.53
N PHE A 5 -17.82 -3.58 6.28
CA PHE A 5 -16.76 -2.76 5.70
C PHE A 5 -15.73 -3.60 4.93
N ILE A 6 -15.28 -4.73 5.50
CA ILE A 6 -14.40 -5.68 4.81
C ILE A 6 -15.08 -6.22 3.54
N THR A 7 -16.36 -6.62 3.62
CA THR A 7 -17.13 -7.10 2.47
C THR A 7 -17.18 -6.06 1.35
N VAL A 8 -17.51 -4.81 1.69
CA VAL A 8 -17.63 -3.70 0.75
C VAL A 8 -16.32 -3.40 0.03
N VAL A 9 -15.21 -3.26 0.77
CA VAL A 9 -13.90 -2.96 0.17
C VAL A 9 -13.42 -4.13 -0.68
N CYS A 10 -13.62 -5.38 -0.24
CA CYS A 10 -13.21 -6.56 -1.02
C CYS A 10 -14.05 -6.73 -2.29
N ASP A 11 -15.36 -6.46 -2.25
CA ASP A 11 -16.21 -6.46 -3.45
C ASP A 11 -15.74 -5.42 -4.48
N ALA A 12 -15.40 -4.22 -4.00
CA ALA A 12 -14.87 -3.16 -4.86
C ALA A 12 -13.56 -3.58 -5.54
N MET A 13 -12.66 -4.26 -4.82
CA MET A 13 -11.39 -4.71 -5.40
C MET A 13 -11.52 -5.92 -6.33
N ARG A 14 -12.50 -6.80 -6.11
CA ARG A 14 -12.85 -7.81 -7.11
C ARG A 14 -13.38 -7.16 -8.38
N CYS A 15 -14.24 -6.14 -8.25
CA CYS A 15 -14.75 -5.37 -9.39
C CYS A 15 -13.60 -4.69 -10.15
N HIS A 16 -12.73 -3.98 -9.42
CA HIS A 16 -11.52 -3.34 -9.96
C HIS A 16 -10.68 -4.33 -10.77
N GLN A 17 -10.35 -5.49 -10.21
CA GLN A 17 -9.54 -6.48 -10.89
C GLN A 17 -10.21 -7.01 -12.16
N GLU A 18 -11.52 -7.29 -12.12
CA GLU A 18 -12.24 -7.79 -13.30
C GLU A 18 -12.32 -6.74 -14.40
N ILE A 19 -12.48 -5.45 -14.05
CA ILE A 19 -12.43 -4.34 -15.00
C ILE A 19 -11.03 -4.21 -15.61
N LEU A 20 -9.98 -4.25 -14.79
CA LEU A 20 -8.61 -4.20 -15.29
C LEU A 20 -8.32 -5.37 -16.23
N LYS A 21 -8.72 -6.59 -15.86
CA LYS A 21 -8.48 -7.80 -16.64
C LYS A 21 -9.24 -7.82 -17.97
N ARG A 22 -10.49 -7.35 -17.99
CA ARG A 22 -11.37 -7.47 -19.17
C ARG A 22 -11.32 -6.25 -20.07
N CYS A 23 -11.11 -5.08 -19.49
CA CYS A 23 -11.20 -3.80 -20.19
C CYS A 23 -9.85 -3.06 -20.26
N ASN A 24 -8.82 -3.55 -19.57
CA ASN A 24 -7.52 -2.87 -19.44
C ASN A 24 -7.62 -1.46 -18.85
N ILE A 25 -8.62 -1.25 -17.97
CA ILE A 25 -8.88 0.03 -17.31
C ILE A 25 -8.36 -0.01 -15.88
N LEU A 26 -7.46 0.92 -15.55
CA LEU A 26 -6.96 1.17 -14.20
C LEU A 26 -7.74 2.32 -13.57
N HIS A 27 -8.23 2.18 -12.34
CA HIS A 27 -9.14 3.18 -11.74
C HIS A 27 -8.45 4.46 -11.29
N ARG A 28 -7.26 4.35 -10.67
CA ARG A 28 -6.42 5.48 -10.22
C ARG A 28 -7.01 6.40 -9.13
N ASP A 29 -8.19 6.10 -8.57
CA ASP A 29 -8.81 6.91 -7.51
C ASP A 29 -9.69 6.06 -6.58
N ILE A 30 -9.13 5.01 -5.99
CA ILE A 30 -9.81 4.28 -4.93
C ILE A 30 -9.88 5.16 -3.68
N SER A 31 -11.09 5.49 -3.25
CA SER A 31 -11.36 6.36 -2.11
C SER A 31 -12.69 6.00 -1.43
N ASP A 32 -12.97 6.64 -0.31
CA ASP A 32 -14.23 6.52 0.42
C ASP A 32 -15.44 7.05 -0.37
N ASN A 33 -15.23 8.04 -1.25
CA ASN A 33 -16.29 8.57 -2.11
C ASN A 33 -16.61 7.64 -3.29
N ASN A 34 -15.67 6.78 -3.67
CA ASN A 34 -15.78 5.96 -4.89
C ASN A 34 -16.11 4.49 -4.60
N VAL A 35 -16.18 4.10 -3.32
CA VAL A 35 -16.62 2.77 -2.87
C VAL A 35 -17.92 2.90 -2.09
N LEU A 36 -19.04 2.65 -2.77
CA LEU A 36 -20.37 2.77 -2.17
C LEU A 36 -20.82 1.47 -1.50
N VAL A 37 -21.57 1.63 -0.42
CA VAL A 37 -22.33 0.54 0.22
C VAL A 37 -23.69 0.43 -0.44
N VAL A 38 -24.01 -0.73 -0.99
CA VAL A 38 -25.33 -1.06 -1.53
C VAL A 38 -25.94 -2.17 -0.68
N ARG A 39 -27.17 -1.99 -0.20
CA ARG A 39 -27.91 -3.04 0.51
C ARG A 39 -28.86 -3.77 -0.43
N ARG A 40 -28.75 -5.10 -0.45
CA ARG A 40 -29.71 -6.01 -1.12
C ARG A 40 -30.08 -7.10 -0.14
N ASP A 41 -31.36 -7.27 0.13
CA ASP A 41 -31.87 -8.24 1.11
C ASP A 41 -31.14 -8.13 2.47
N ASP A 42 -31.01 -6.89 2.96
CA ASP A 42 -30.25 -6.48 4.16
C ASP A 42 -28.74 -6.75 4.16
N LYS A 43 -28.20 -7.37 3.11
CA LYS A 43 -26.76 -7.64 2.94
C LYS A 43 -26.06 -6.43 2.34
N ALA A 44 -25.03 -5.93 3.02
CA ALA A 44 -24.15 -4.90 2.50
C ALA A 44 -23.20 -5.48 1.44
N ARG A 45 -23.10 -4.81 0.29
CA ARG A 45 -22.20 -5.13 -0.82
C ARG A 45 -21.48 -3.87 -1.27
N GLY A 46 -20.26 -4.03 -1.78
CA GLY A 46 -19.49 -2.92 -2.34
C GLY A 46 -19.81 -2.66 -3.81
N LEU A 47 -19.89 -1.38 -4.17
CA LEU A 47 -19.98 -0.92 -5.56
C LEU A 47 -18.87 0.10 -5.82
N LEU A 48 -17.97 -0.22 -6.75
CA LEU A 48 -16.95 0.70 -7.24
C LEU A 48 -17.55 1.60 -8.32
N ILE A 49 -17.39 2.91 -8.16
CA ILE A 49 -17.91 3.95 -9.06
C ILE A 49 -16.82 4.96 -9.43
N ASP A 50 -17.16 5.91 -10.29
CA ASP A 50 -16.34 7.08 -10.66
C ASP A 50 -15.01 6.72 -11.34
N PHE A 51 -15.06 6.66 -12.67
CA PHE A 51 -13.92 6.35 -13.53
C PHE A 51 -13.35 7.60 -14.21
N ASP A 52 -13.66 8.81 -13.74
CA ASP A 52 -13.19 10.05 -14.37
C ASP A 52 -11.66 10.19 -14.31
N CYS A 53 -11.05 9.64 -13.25
CA CYS A 53 -9.59 9.56 -13.13
C CYS A 53 -9.00 8.29 -13.77
N ALA A 54 -9.78 7.41 -14.40
CA ALA A 54 -9.29 6.11 -14.86
C ALA A 54 -8.34 6.22 -16.07
N GLU A 55 -7.50 5.20 -16.26
CA GLU A 55 -6.57 5.07 -17.38
C GLU A 55 -6.90 3.83 -18.20
N ASP A 56 -7.08 4.00 -19.51
CA ASP A 56 -7.13 2.89 -20.46
C ASP A 56 -5.70 2.53 -20.87
N LEU A 57 -5.19 1.44 -20.29
CA LEU A 57 -3.82 0.96 -20.51
C LEU A 57 -3.60 0.37 -21.90
N SER A 58 -4.64 0.23 -22.73
CA SER A 58 -4.50 -0.25 -24.11
C SER A 58 -4.08 0.85 -25.08
N LYS A 59 -4.19 2.13 -24.67
CA LYS A 59 -3.84 3.28 -25.47
C LYS A 59 -2.38 3.66 -25.24
N GLU A 60 -1.66 3.94 -26.33
CA GLU A 60 -0.31 4.49 -26.24
C GLU A 60 -0.32 5.85 -25.54
N LYS A 61 0.59 6.04 -24.59
CA LYS A 61 0.78 7.33 -23.92
C LYS A 61 1.54 8.29 -24.83
N THR A 62 0.96 9.46 -25.06
CA THR A 62 1.68 10.59 -25.66
C THR A 62 2.53 11.33 -24.63
N ASP A 63 2.16 11.29 -23.35
CA ASP A 63 2.89 11.94 -22.26
C ASP A 63 3.71 10.95 -21.42
N ARG A 64 4.98 11.29 -21.20
CA ARG A 64 5.92 10.49 -20.39
C ARG A 64 5.71 10.66 -18.88
N ARG A 65 4.96 11.68 -18.44
CA ARG A 65 4.74 11.97 -17.01
C ARG A 65 3.39 11.43 -16.58
N ALA A 66 3.36 10.62 -15.52
CA ALA A 66 2.12 10.20 -14.90
C ALA A 66 1.40 11.43 -14.31
N GLU A 67 0.14 11.62 -14.68
CA GLU A 67 -0.71 12.66 -14.10
C GLU A 67 -0.97 12.34 -12.61
N MET A 68 -0.81 13.35 -11.76
CA MET A 68 -1.11 13.21 -10.34
C MET A 68 -2.61 13.41 -10.12
N THR A 69 -3.34 12.29 -10.07
CA THR A 69 -4.78 12.24 -9.85
C THR A 69 -5.15 11.41 -8.62
N GLY A 70 -6.34 11.65 -8.09
CA GLY A 70 -6.95 10.88 -7.02
C GLY A 70 -7.20 11.65 -5.72
N THR A 71 -7.68 10.94 -4.71
CA THR A 71 -8.05 11.52 -3.42
C THR A 71 -6.84 11.52 -2.47
N PHE A 72 -6.43 12.71 -2.02
CA PHE A 72 -5.11 12.96 -1.42
C PHE A 72 -4.68 11.98 -0.29
N PRO A 73 -5.51 11.68 0.74
CA PRO A 73 -5.16 10.69 1.78
C PRO A 73 -4.93 9.28 1.26
N PHE A 74 -5.51 8.92 0.11
CA PHE A 74 -5.48 7.56 -0.46
C PHE A 74 -4.53 7.42 -1.65
N MET A 75 -3.92 8.51 -2.13
CA MET A 75 -2.91 8.41 -3.20
C MET A 75 -1.71 7.55 -2.77
N SER A 76 -1.19 6.75 -3.70
CA SER A 76 0.01 5.93 -3.49
C SER A 76 1.26 6.77 -3.21
N ILE A 77 2.30 6.16 -2.61
CA ILE A 77 3.60 6.81 -2.40
C ILE A 77 4.23 7.17 -3.75
N ASN A 78 4.08 6.29 -4.75
CA ASN A 78 4.58 6.50 -6.11
C ASN A 78 3.95 7.75 -6.74
N ASN A 79 2.63 7.89 -6.63
CA ASN A 79 1.87 9.04 -7.12
C ASN A 79 2.27 10.34 -6.40
N LEU A 80 2.26 10.35 -5.06
CA LEU A 80 2.60 11.53 -4.25
C LEU A 80 4.07 11.97 -4.37
N SER A 81 4.98 11.05 -4.73
CA SER A 81 6.39 11.39 -4.97
C SER A 81 6.61 12.07 -6.32
N GLY A 82 5.60 12.11 -7.19
CA GLY A 82 5.73 12.60 -8.56
C GLY A 82 6.70 11.78 -9.40
N SER A 83 6.78 10.47 -9.13
CA SER A 83 7.66 9.56 -9.88
C SER A 83 7.27 9.53 -11.37
N ASP A 84 8.26 9.28 -12.22
CA ASP A 84 8.10 8.96 -13.63
C ASP A 84 7.66 7.50 -13.89
N VAL A 85 7.62 6.66 -12.85
CA VAL A 85 7.15 5.28 -12.95
C VAL A 85 5.64 5.28 -13.15
N GLN A 86 5.20 4.65 -14.24
CA GLN A 86 3.79 4.51 -14.55
C GLN A 86 3.03 3.84 -13.40
N ARG A 87 1.88 4.41 -13.06
CA ARG A 87 0.95 3.83 -12.08
C ARG A 87 0.42 2.49 -12.57
N THR A 88 0.28 1.55 -11.65
CA THR A 88 -0.22 0.20 -11.90
C THR A 88 -1.37 -0.12 -10.95
N SER A 89 -1.94 -1.32 -11.03
CA SER A 89 -2.92 -1.77 -10.02
C SER A 89 -2.37 -1.76 -8.60
N LEU A 90 -1.05 -1.81 -8.42
CA LEU A 90 -0.44 -1.75 -7.10
C LEU A 90 -0.65 -0.40 -6.41
N ASP A 91 -0.81 0.68 -7.18
CA ASP A 91 -1.15 2.01 -6.65
C ASP A 91 -2.58 2.01 -6.09
N ASP A 92 -3.53 1.40 -6.80
CA ASP A 92 -4.92 1.26 -6.36
C ASP A 92 -5.03 0.30 -5.15
N TRP A 93 -4.22 -0.76 -5.10
CA TRP A 93 -4.10 -1.61 -3.92
C TRP A 93 -3.49 -0.89 -2.71
N GLU A 94 -2.53 0.01 -2.92
CA GLU A 94 -2.02 0.90 -1.87
C GLU A 94 -3.12 1.80 -1.31
N SER A 95 -3.95 2.36 -2.19
CA SER A 95 -5.13 3.15 -1.80
C SER A 95 -6.11 2.37 -0.93
N VAL A 96 -6.35 1.08 -1.22
CA VAL A 96 -7.18 0.20 -0.38
C VAL A 96 -6.60 0.01 1.02
N LEU A 97 -5.29 -0.24 1.11
CA LEU A 97 -4.63 -0.34 2.41
C LEU A 97 -4.82 0.95 3.21
N TYR A 98 -4.66 2.11 2.58
CA TYR A 98 -4.88 3.41 3.22
C TYR A 98 -6.33 3.62 3.64
N LEU A 99 -7.30 3.25 2.79
CA LEU A 99 -8.72 3.32 3.10
C LEU A 99 -9.07 2.48 4.33
N ILE A 100 -8.58 1.24 4.40
CA ILE A 100 -8.82 0.35 5.54
C ILE A 100 -8.16 0.91 6.81
N CYS A 101 -6.90 1.35 6.72
CA CYS A 101 -6.21 1.96 7.87
C CYS A 101 -6.92 3.22 8.37
N TRP A 102 -7.43 4.04 7.45
CA TRP A 102 -8.16 5.27 7.76
C TRP A 102 -9.39 4.97 8.60
N TYR A 103 -10.29 4.12 8.10
CA TYR A 103 -11.52 3.75 8.79
C TYR A 103 -11.29 2.93 10.05
N ALA A 104 -10.32 2.01 10.04
CA ALA A 104 -9.93 1.28 11.25
C ALA A 104 -9.41 2.20 12.36
N THR A 105 -8.84 3.36 12.02
CA THR A 105 -8.31 4.34 12.98
C THR A 105 -9.37 5.33 13.47
N ILE A 106 -10.17 5.89 12.56
CA ILE A 106 -11.20 6.88 12.92
C ILE A 106 -12.47 6.25 13.48
N GLY A 107 -12.71 4.96 13.17
CA GLY A 107 -13.90 4.19 13.48
C GLY A 107 -14.76 3.91 12.25
N ILE A 108 -15.26 2.67 12.13
CA ILE A 108 -16.20 2.28 11.05
C ILE A 108 -17.53 3.02 11.20
N GLU A 109 -17.98 3.24 12.43
CA GLU A 109 -19.21 3.96 12.73
C GLU A 109 -18.93 5.45 13.03
N HIS A 110 -19.75 6.33 12.47
CA HIS A 110 -19.62 7.76 12.67
C HIS A 110 -19.77 8.15 14.15
N GLY A 111 -18.90 9.06 14.62
CA GLY A 111 -18.98 9.63 15.97
C GLY A 111 -18.38 8.76 17.08
N THR A 112 -17.70 7.66 16.73
CA THR A 112 -17.02 6.78 17.69
C THR A 112 -15.76 7.39 18.32
N ARG A 113 -15.21 8.47 17.75
CA ARG A 113 -14.08 9.23 18.30
C ARG A 113 -14.35 10.72 18.36
N ARG A 114 -13.80 11.38 19.39
CA ARG A 114 -13.92 12.84 19.53
C ARG A 114 -12.98 13.53 18.54
N ARG A 115 -13.39 14.68 18.00
CA ARG A 115 -12.59 15.45 17.03
C ARG A 115 -11.15 15.72 17.51
N LYS A 116 -10.97 16.09 18.78
CA LYS A 116 -9.64 16.36 19.34
C LYS A 116 -8.73 15.13 19.34
N GLU A 117 -9.30 13.94 19.62
CA GLU A 117 -8.54 12.69 19.55
C GLU A 117 -8.12 12.41 18.11
N LEU A 118 -9.01 12.64 17.14
CA LEU A 118 -8.71 12.47 15.72
C LEU A 118 -7.53 13.34 15.29
N GLU A 119 -7.50 14.62 15.67
CA GLU A 119 -6.44 15.58 15.31
C GLU A 119 -5.03 15.15 15.76
N GLU A 120 -4.92 14.34 16.81
CA GLU A 120 -3.65 13.85 17.37
C GLU A 120 -3.17 12.54 16.71
N LEU A 121 -4.01 11.88 15.88
CA LEU A 121 -3.67 10.58 15.29
C LEU A 121 -2.61 10.71 14.20
N PRO A 122 -1.57 9.84 14.17
CA PRO A 122 -0.53 9.88 13.15
C PRO A 122 -1.06 9.83 11.71
N ILE A 123 -2.15 9.08 11.50
CA ILE A 123 -2.77 8.92 10.18
C ILE A 123 -3.30 10.23 9.60
N MET A 124 -3.63 11.24 10.43
CA MET A 124 -4.11 12.54 9.94
C MET A 124 -3.06 13.28 9.12
N LYS A 125 -1.78 12.97 9.32
CA LYS A 125 -0.70 13.56 8.51
C LYS A 125 -0.66 13.03 7.08
N TRP A 126 -1.46 12.00 6.75
CA TRP A 126 -1.68 11.59 5.37
C TRP A 126 -2.59 12.54 4.59
N ARG A 127 -3.32 13.42 5.29
CA ARG A 127 -4.29 14.34 4.69
C ARG A 127 -3.76 15.76 4.46
N THR A 128 -2.66 16.15 5.12
CA THR A 128 -2.20 17.55 5.16
C THR A 128 -0.71 17.68 4.83
N GLY A 129 -0.34 18.79 4.19
CA GLY A 129 1.04 19.10 3.84
C GLY A 129 1.31 19.03 2.33
N LYS A 130 2.59 19.05 1.97
CA LYS A 130 3.05 18.90 0.57
C LYS A 130 3.08 17.42 0.19
N ASP A 131 2.81 17.12 -1.08
CA ASP A 131 2.70 15.74 -1.61
C ASP A 131 3.92 14.87 -1.24
N VAL A 132 5.13 15.39 -1.44
CA VAL A 132 6.39 14.70 -1.13
C VAL A 132 6.55 14.42 0.38
N ASP A 133 6.07 15.33 1.23
CA ASP A 133 6.14 15.14 2.69
C ASP A 133 5.13 14.08 3.14
N VAL A 134 3.95 14.02 2.52
CA VAL A 134 2.97 12.96 2.76
C VAL A 134 3.52 11.61 2.28
N ALA A 135 4.15 11.56 1.10
CA ALA A 135 4.78 10.36 0.57
C ALA A 135 5.87 9.83 1.52
N ARG A 136 6.73 10.73 2.06
CA ARG A 136 7.76 10.37 3.04
C ARG A 136 7.17 9.80 4.32
N GLN A 137 6.08 10.38 4.81
CA GLN A 137 5.41 9.90 6.01
C GLN A 137 4.79 8.52 5.82
N LYS A 138 4.06 8.31 4.72
CA LYS A 138 3.53 6.99 4.35
C LYS A 138 4.63 5.95 4.23
N ARG A 139 5.74 6.28 3.56
CA ARG A 139 6.92 5.40 3.46
C ARG A 139 7.45 5.03 4.85
N ASN A 140 7.64 6.00 5.73
CA ASN A 140 8.11 5.73 7.09
C ASN A 140 7.13 4.87 7.90
N ASN A 141 5.83 5.12 7.76
CA ASN A 141 4.81 4.34 8.45
C ASN A 141 4.73 2.89 7.95
N LEU A 142 5.06 2.61 6.69
CA LEU A 142 4.95 1.28 6.08
C LEU A 142 6.29 0.52 6.02
N HIS A 143 7.39 1.16 6.44
CA HIS A 143 8.74 0.69 6.17
C HIS A 143 9.03 -0.70 6.76
N THR A 144 8.73 -0.90 8.04
CA THR A 144 8.80 -2.21 8.71
C THR A 144 7.45 -2.54 9.34
N GLU A 145 7.23 -3.81 9.68
CA GLU A 145 6.05 -4.22 10.44
C GLU A 145 5.95 -3.48 11.78
N ASP A 146 7.04 -3.39 12.54
CA ASP A 146 7.09 -2.68 13.83
C ASP A 146 6.68 -1.20 13.69
N LEU A 147 7.23 -0.51 12.68
CA LEU A 147 6.87 0.90 12.43
C LEU A 147 5.41 1.04 12.00
N PHE A 148 4.88 0.08 11.26
CA PHE A 148 3.47 0.08 10.87
C PHE A 148 2.55 -0.17 12.06
N MET A 149 2.93 -1.11 12.93
CA MET A 149 2.22 -1.39 14.18
C MET A 149 2.22 -0.17 15.10
N ASP A 150 3.38 0.43 15.34
CA ASP A 150 3.53 1.56 16.25
C ASP A 150 2.90 2.85 15.73
N ASN A 151 2.99 3.12 14.43
CA ASN A 151 2.49 4.38 13.89
C ASN A 151 1.01 4.32 13.51
N ILE A 152 0.51 3.16 13.10
CA ILE A 152 -0.83 3.02 12.51
C ILE A 152 -1.69 2.05 13.32
N VAL A 153 -1.34 0.76 13.36
CA VAL A 153 -2.23 -0.29 13.86
C VAL A 153 -2.57 -0.13 15.35
N ARG A 154 -1.63 0.32 16.18
CA ARG A 154 -1.88 0.57 17.62
C ARG A 154 -2.97 1.62 17.87
N ASN A 155 -3.23 2.48 16.88
CA ASN A 155 -4.20 3.56 16.99
C ASN A 155 -5.60 3.15 16.49
N PHE A 156 -5.80 1.90 16.06
CA PHE A 156 -7.10 1.41 15.61
C PHE A 156 -8.16 1.53 16.70
N ASN A 157 -9.41 1.75 16.30
CA ASN A 157 -10.52 1.97 17.20
C ASN A 157 -10.89 0.67 17.93
N GLU A 158 -10.61 0.62 19.23
CA GLU A 158 -10.90 -0.54 20.07
C GLU A 158 -12.39 -0.79 20.27
N ASN A 159 -13.24 0.21 20.00
CA ASN A 159 -14.69 0.08 20.08
C ASN A 159 -15.30 -0.65 18.88
N ASP A 160 -14.57 -0.80 17.78
CA ASP A 160 -15.04 -1.51 16.61
C ASP A 160 -15.04 -3.03 16.89
N ARG A 161 -16.24 -3.60 17.05
CA ARG A 161 -16.42 -5.05 17.20
C ARG A 161 -15.76 -5.76 16.02
N ASP A 162 -15.00 -6.83 16.31
CA ASP A 162 -14.21 -7.58 15.33
C ASP A 162 -13.06 -6.80 14.66
N GLY A 163 -12.63 -5.68 15.25
CA GLY A 163 -11.51 -4.88 14.74
C GLY A 163 -10.18 -5.63 14.60
N HIS A 164 -10.02 -6.79 15.26
CA HIS A 164 -8.86 -7.68 15.05
C HIS A 164 -8.74 -8.14 13.59
N LEU A 165 -9.86 -8.35 12.88
CA LEU A 165 -9.86 -8.71 11.46
C LEU A 165 -9.24 -7.61 10.60
N LEU A 166 -9.49 -6.34 10.93
CA LEU A 166 -8.88 -5.21 10.23
C LEU A 166 -7.37 -5.17 10.48
N LYS A 167 -6.92 -5.42 11.72
CA LYS A 167 -5.49 -5.47 12.07
C LYS A 167 -4.77 -6.54 11.25
N GLU A 168 -5.28 -7.77 11.25
CA GLU A 168 -4.68 -8.88 10.51
C GLU A 168 -4.73 -8.64 9.00
N LEU A 169 -5.84 -8.12 8.47
CA LEU A 169 -5.98 -7.79 7.05
C LEU A 169 -4.92 -6.77 6.61
N VAL A 170 -4.78 -5.64 7.32
CA VAL A 170 -3.81 -4.61 6.92
C VAL A 170 -2.37 -5.07 7.05
N LEU A 171 -2.05 -5.94 8.03
CA LEU A 171 -0.73 -6.53 8.17
C LEU A 171 -0.38 -7.41 6.97
N ASN A 172 -1.30 -8.28 6.56
CA ASN A 172 -1.11 -9.14 5.39
C ASN A 172 -1.03 -8.33 4.09
N LEU A 173 -1.90 -7.32 3.90
CA LEU A 173 -1.84 -6.43 2.74
C LEU A 173 -0.51 -5.66 2.69
N ARG A 174 -0.05 -5.11 3.84
CA ARG A 174 1.24 -4.40 3.92
C ARG A 174 2.40 -5.35 3.61
N ALA A 175 2.40 -6.56 4.15
CA ALA A 175 3.43 -7.54 3.86
C ALA A 175 3.48 -7.83 2.35
N VAL A 176 2.35 -8.10 1.70
CA VAL A 176 2.32 -8.41 0.27
C VAL A 176 2.70 -7.20 -0.61
N LEU A 177 2.35 -5.98 -0.22
CA LEU A 177 2.65 -4.75 -0.97
C LEU A 177 4.09 -4.25 -0.79
N PHE A 178 4.64 -4.36 0.43
CA PHE A 178 5.85 -3.66 0.84
C PHE A 178 6.98 -4.56 1.30
N GLU A 179 6.69 -5.80 1.70
CA GLU A 179 7.70 -6.75 2.18
C GLU A 179 7.37 -8.15 1.68
N ASN A 180 7.04 -8.28 0.39
CA ASN A 180 6.51 -9.53 -0.13
C ASN A 180 7.54 -10.64 0.07
N PRO A 181 7.25 -11.67 0.89
CA PRO A 181 8.24 -12.67 1.28
C PRO A 181 8.65 -13.56 0.09
N ASN A 182 7.85 -13.57 -0.98
CA ASN A 182 8.12 -14.33 -2.19
C ASN A 182 9.01 -13.58 -3.19
N LEU A 183 9.34 -12.32 -2.91
CA LEU A 183 10.13 -11.46 -3.79
C LEU A 183 11.39 -10.97 -3.08
N GLY A 184 12.44 -10.69 -3.87
CA GLY A 184 13.64 -10.04 -3.35
C GLY A 184 13.36 -8.63 -2.81
N THR A 185 14.22 -8.16 -1.91
CA THR A 185 14.11 -6.83 -1.27
C THR A 185 14.12 -5.65 -2.25
N GLU A 186 14.60 -5.83 -3.48
CA GLU A 186 14.54 -4.82 -4.53
C GLU A 186 13.12 -4.59 -5.09
N TYR A 187 12.18 -5.48 -4.79
CA TYR A 187 10.77 -5.37 -5.17
C TYR A 187 9.89 -4.82 -4.03
N HIS A 188 10.46 -4.56 -2.86
CA HIS A 188 9.76 -4.05 -1.68
C HIS A 188 9.44 -2.56 -1.85
N GLY A 189 8.17 -2.17 -1.74
CA GLY A 189 7.69 -0.83 -2.09
C GLY A 189 8.23 0.33 -1.22
N THR A 190 8.81 0.03 -0.05
CA THR A 190 9.44 1.01 0.85
C THR A 190 10.96 0.90 0.92
N SER A 191 11.58 -0.05 0.22
CA SER A 191 13.03 -0.26 0.27
C SER A 191 13.78 0.97 -0.18
N THR A 192 14.78 1.35 0.60
CA THR A 192 15.78 2.34 0.22
C THR A 192 16.95 1.67 -0.51
N MET A 193 17.79 2.47 -1.16
CA MET A 193 19.06 1.97 -1.71
C MET A 193 19.97 1.34 -0.66
N VAL A 194 19.85 1.77 0.61
CA VAL A 194 20.61 1.18 1.72
C VAL A 194 20.11 -0.24 1.97
N ASP A 195 18.80 -0.44 2.00
CA ASP A 195 18.18 -1.75 2.26
C ASP A 195 18.50 -2.75 1.15
N ILE A 196 18.43 -2.33 -0.12
CA ILE A 196 18.76 -3.17 -1.28
C ILE A 196 20.26 -3.54 -1.30
N LYS A 197 21.13 -2.61 -0.90
CA LYS A 197 22.56 -2.92 -0.79
C LYS A 197 22.82 -3.87 0.36
N ALA A 198 22.21 -3.63 1.53
CA ALA A 198 22.35 -4.45 2.71
C ALA A 198 21.90 -5.90 2.47
N SER A 199 20.81 -6.11 1.72
CA SER A 199 20.33 -7.46 1.37
C SER A 199 21.21 -8.20 0.37
N ARG A 200 21.86 -7.47 -0.54
CA ARG A 200 22.80 -8.03 -1.53
C ARG A 200 24.20 -8.25 -0.98
N SER A 201 24.57 -7.53 0.07
CA SER A 201 25.86 -7.67 0.74
C SER A 201 25.76 -8.64 1.90
N LYS A 202 26.56 -9.71 1.89
CA LYS A 202 26.92 -10.40 3.13
C LYS A 202 27.57 -9.35 4.06
N PRO A 203 27.16 -9.22 5.34
CA PRO A 203 27.81 -8.27 6.23
C PRO A 203 29.30 -8.62 6.28
N MET A 204 30.15 -7.67 5.89
CA MET A 204 31.60 -7.87 5.98
C MET A 204 31.96 -8.20 7.42
N SER A 205 32.74 -9.25 7.60
CA SER A 205 33.32 -9.55 8.90
C SER A 205 34.21 -8.39 9.36
N MET A 206 34.50 -8.33 10.65
CA MET A 206 35.38 -7.29 11.18
C MET A 206 36.77 -7.38 10.55
N GLU A 207 37.22 -8.59 10.22
CA GLU A 207 38.46 -8.87 9.51
C GLU A 207 38.44 -8.28 8.10
N GLU A 208 37.38 -8.53 7.31
CA GLU A 208 37.22 -7.96 5.96
C GLU A 208 37.16 -6.42 5.98
N ARG A 209 36.55 -5.83 7.02
CA ARG A 209 36.53 -4.38 7.23
C ARG A 209 37.92 -3.82 7.52
N LEU A 210 38.72 -4.53 8.33
CA LEU A 210 40.09 -4.11 8.67
C LEU A 210 41.00 -4.21 7.44
N GLU A 211 40.87 -5.27 6.64
CA GLU A 211 41.60 -5.41 5.37
C GLU A 211 41.27 -4.29 4.38
N GLU A 212 40.01 -3.90 4.25
CA GLU A 212 39.62 -2.79 3.37
C GLU A 212 40.16 -1.44 3.86
N ILE A 213 40.21 -1.22 5.18
CA ILE A 213 40.83 -0.02 5.76
C ILE A 213 42.33 0.00 5.48
N GLU A 214 43.04 -1.12 5.65
CA GLU A 214 44.46 -1.24 5.31
C GLU A 214 44.73 -1.02 3.82
N ARG A 215 43.84 -1.52 2.95
CA ARG A 215 43.89 -1.31 1.50
C ARG A 215 43.68 0.15 1.10
N GLN A 216 42.77 0.85 1.78
CA GLN A 216 42.51 2.28 1.57
C GLN A 216 43.67 3.14 2.07
N LEU A 217 44.28 2.78 3.20
CA LEU A 217 45.45 3.48 3.75
C LEU A 217 46.74 3.23 2.94
N SER A 218 46.83 2.11 2.22
CA SER A 218 47.99 1.77 1.37
C SER A 218 47.93 2.36 -0.06
N GLY A 219 46.88 3.09 -0.41
CA GLY A 219 46.82 3.88 -1.66
C GLY A 219 46.54 3.08 -2.94
N LEU A 220 46.16 1.81 -2.86
CA LEU A 220 45.79 0.98 -4.01
C LEU A 220 44.28 1.09 -4.30
N ALA A 221 43.83 2.25 -4.78
CA ALA A 221 42.47 2.44 -5.25
C ALA A 221 42.32 1.91 -6.69
N THR A 222 41.85 0.67 -6.87
CA THR A 222 41.19 0.28 -8.11
C THR A 222 39.75 0.79 -8.06
N THR A 223 39.49 1.84 -8.82
CA THR A 223 38.14 2.30 -9.10
C THR A 223 37.54 1.36 -10.15
N ASP A 224 36.76 0.39 -9.70
CA ASP A 224 35.69 -0.15 -10.53
C ASP A 224 34.38 0.02 -9.78
N ARG A 225 33.89 1.27 -9.78
CA ARG A 225 32.47 1.51 -9.56
C ARG A 225 31.80 1.35 -10.90
N GLY A 226 31.55 0.10 -11.28
CA GLY A 226 30.54 -0.23 -12.26
C GLY A 226 29.31 0.62 -11.94
N SER A 227 28.83 1.36 -12.94
CA SER A 227 27.65 2.19 -12.86
C SER A 227 26.50 1.37 -12.29
N SER A 228 26.24 1.51 -10.98
CA SER A 228 25.10 0.86 -10.35
C SER A 228 23.88 1.60 -10.86
N GLU A 229 23.28 1.08 -11.92
CA GLU A 229 22.00 1.53 -12.43
C GLU A 229 21.05 1.63 -11.23
N GLN A 230 20.58 2.84 -10.97
CA GLN A 230 19.83 3.15 -9.75
C GLN A 230 18.45 2.53 -9.87
N VAL A 231 18.29 1.32 -9.36
CA VAL A 231 17.04 0.55 -9.48
C VAL A 231 15.96 1.16 -8.59
N ASN A 232 14.92 1.74 -9.18
CA ASN A 232 13.76 2.28 -8.47
C ASN A 232 12.84 1.12 -8.01
N PRO A 233 12.57 0.94 -6.70
CA PRO A 233 11.71 -0.14 -6.21
C PRO A 233 10.29 -0.12 -6.80
N PHE A 234 9.74 1.07 -7.11
CA PHE A 234 8.45 1.18 -7.78
C PHE A 234 8.49 0.62 -9.21
N GLN A 235 9.59 0.85 -9.92
CA GLN A 235 9.80 0.30 -11.25
C GLN A 235 9.94 -1.23 -11.21
N MET A 236 10.65 -1.75 -10.20
CA MET A 236 10.83 -3.19 -10.02
C MET A 236 9.52 -3.90 -9.71
N ARG A 237 8.74 -3.39 -8.73
CA ARG A 237 7.45 -4.00 -8.37
C ARG A 237 6.42 -3.87 -9.48
N ALA A 238 6.49 -2.84 -10.34
CA ALA A 238 5.64 -2.73 -11.52
C ALA A 238 5.82 -3.96 -12.45
N GLY A 239 7.06 -4.47 -12.59
CA GLY A 239 7.34 -5.71 -13.31
C GLY A 239 6.78 -6.99 -12.67
N LYS A 240 6.36 -6.94 -11.40
CA LYS A 240 5.74 -8.03 -10.63
C LYS A 240 4.28 -7.75 -10.28
N CYS A 241 3.68 -6.75 -10.91
CA CYS A 241 2.35 -6.24 -10.61
C CYS A 241 1.26 -7.32 -10.63
N ALA A 242 1.28 -8.22 -11.64
CA ALA A 242 0.30 -9.29 -11.76
C ALA A 242 0.40 -10.33 -10.62
N ASP A 243 1.62 -10.73 -10.26
CA ASP A 243 1.87 -11.71 -9.20
C ASP A 243 1.42 -11.14 -7.84
N ILE A 244 1.85 -9.90 -7.54
CA ILE A 244 1.51 -9.21 -6.28
C ILE A 244 -0.01 -9.00 -6.19
N SER A 245 -0.65 -8.51 -7.25
CA SER A 245 -2.11 -8.29 -7.29
C SER A 245 -2.88 -9.60 -7.09
N SER A 246 -2.39 -10.71 -7.66
CA SER A 246 -2.99 -12.03 -7.48
C SER A 246 -2.91 -12.50 -6.02
N THR A 247 -1.78 -12.29 -5.35
CA THR A 247 -1.65 -12.59 -3.92
C THR A 247 -2.58 -11.72 -3.07
N LEU A 248 -2.71 -10.42 -3.37
CA LEU A 248 -3.60 -9.51 -2.65
C LEU A 248 -5.07 -9.94 -2.76
N LEU A 249 -5.50 -10.37 -3.95
CA LEU A 249 -6.85 -10.92 -4.14
C LEU A 249 -7.09 -12.15 -3.28
N ILE A 250 -6.13 -13.09 -3.22
CA ILE A 250 -6.24 -14.28 -2.37
C ILE A 250 -6.39 -13.88 -0.91
N VAL A 251 -5.58 -12.93 -0.42
CA VAL A 251 -5.71 -12.41 0.95
C VAL A 251 -7.11 -11.84 1.16
N THR A 252 -7.56 -10.91 0.32
CA THR A 252 -8.90 -10.31 0.47
C THR A 252 -10.05 -11.32 0.36
N GLU A 253 -9.89 -12.39 -0.42
CA GLU A 253 -10.87 -13.47 -0.54
C GLU A 253 -11.09 -14.20 0.79
N VAL A 254 -10.01 -14.47 1.53
CA VAL A 254 -10.07 -15.12 2.84
C VAL A 254 -10.85 -14.25 3.83
N TYR A 255 -10.50 -12.96 3.93
CA TYR A 255 -11.18 -12.03 4.84
C TYR A 255 -12.62 -11.73 4.42
N TRP A 256 -12.90 -11.67 3.12
CA TRP A 256 -14.27 -11.52 2.64
C TRP A 256 -15.14 -12.71 3.05
N LYS A 257 -14.65 -13.96 2.94
CA LYS A 257 -15.41 -15.15 3.36
C LYS A 257 -15.71 -15.13 4.86
N ALA A 258 -14.71 -14.82 5.68
CA ALA A 258 -14.88 -14.66 7.13
C ALA A 258 -15.91 -13.57 7.46
N ALA A 259 -15.84 -12.42 6.79
CA ALA A 259 -16.79 -11.34 6.97
C ALA A 259 -18.23 -11.72 6.60
N ILE A 260 -18.44 -12.49 5.52
CA ILE A 260 -19.76 -12.99 5.12
C ILE A 260 -20.32 -13.98 6.16
N GLU A 261 -19.47 -14.85 6.71
CA GLU A 261 -19.86 -15.81 7.74
C GLU A 261 -20.31 -15.11 9.03
N ILE A 262 -19.53 -14.11 9.50
CA ILE A 262 -19.88 -13.30 10.68
C ILE A 262 -21.23 -12.60 10.50
N GLN A 263 -21.47 -12.02 9.31
CA GLN A 263 -22.75 -11.38 8.99
C GLN A 263 -23.90 -12.38 9.00
N SER A 264 -23.69 -13.60 8.50
CA SER A 264 -24.73 -14.63 8.44
C SER A 264 -25.10 -15.18 9.83
N ASN A 265 -24.14 -15.21 10.75
CA ASN A 265 -24.34 -15.68 12.14
C ASN A 265 -24.88 -14.59 13.08
N SER A 266 -24.98 -13.34 12.61
CA SER A 266 -25.47 -12.21 13.40
C SER A 266 -26.96 -11.89 13.17
N VAL A 267 -27.65 -12.70 12.35
CA VAL A 267 -29.09 -12.58 12.02
C VAL A 267 -29.93 -13.48 12.91
#